data_AF-A0A7C3UVQ8-F1
#
_entry.id   AF-A0A7C3UVQ8-F1
#
_cell.length_a   1.000
_cell.length_b   1.000
_cell.length_c   1.000
_cell.angle_alpha   90.00
_cell.angle_beta   90.00
_cell.angle_gamma   90.00
#
_symmetry.space_group_name_H-M   'P 1'
#
loop_
_entity.id
_entity.type
_entity.pdbx_description
1 polymer ?
#
loop_
_entity_poly.entity_id
_entity_poly.type
_entity_poly.pdbx_seq_one_letter_code
_entity_poly.pdbx_strand_id
1 'polypeptide(L)' 'MPKVQVKIMGIPFSFVGDDEERIKKVANWVDGRVSEISKRRGIVSTLNAFVMALMEIADEYMEMRRDKRVTRR' A
#
# COMPACT_ATOMS: atom_id res chain seq x y z
N MET A 1 6.42 5.15 21.57
CA MET A 1 6.54 4.99 20.11
C MET A 1 6.25 6.34 19.46
N PRO A 2 7.16 6.88 18.64
CA PRO A 2 6.99 8.18 18.00
C PRO A 2 5.88 8.15 16.93
N LYS A 3 5.32 9.33 16.63
CA LYS A 3 4.38 9.54 15.53
C LYS A 3 5.16 9.88 14.26
N VAL A 4 4.84 9.20 13.16
CA VAL A 4 5.43 9.44 11.84
C VAL A 4 4.34 9.96 10.92
N GLN A 5 4.58 11.14 10.34
CA GLN A 5 3.67 11.74 9.36
C GLN A 5 4.09 11.36 7.94
N VAL A 6 3.14 10.94 7.14
CA VAL A 6 3.33 10.60 5.72
C VAL A 6 2.18 11.18 4.89
N LYS A 7 2.35 11.22 3.58
CA LYS A 7 1.35 11.71 2.63
C LYS A 7 1.12 10.66 1.56
N ILE A 8 -0.14 10.30 1.33
CA ILE A 8 -0.54 9.34 0.30
C ILE A 8 -1.69 9.95 -0.49
N MET A 9 -1.56 10.05 -1.81
CA MET A 9 -2.51 10.69 -2.72
C MET A 9 -2.88 12.12 -2.31
N GLY A 10 -1.92 12.88 -1.80
CA GLY A 10 -2.21 14.24 -1.32
C GLY A 10 -2.69 14.29 0.14
N ILE A 11 -3.11 13.17 0.72
CA ILE A 11 -3.78 13.11 2.03
C ILE A 11 -2.76 12.79 3.13
N PRO A 12 -2.72 13.57 4.22
CA PRO A 12 -1.82 13.31 5.34
C PRO A 12 -2.33 12.15 6.21
N PHE A 13 -1.42 11.28 6.64
CA PHE A 13 -1.66 10.18 7.58
C PHE A 13 -0.62 10.21 8.70
N SER A 14 -1.04 9.79 9.90
CA SER A 14 -0.17 9.65 11.07
C SER A 14 -0.08 8.18 11.48
N PHE A 15 1.13 7.63 11.46
CA PHE A 15 1.43 6.28 11.90
C PHE A 15 2.16 6.30 13.25
N VAL A 16 2.06 5.20 14.00
CA VAL A 16 2.79 4.99 15.26
C VAL A 16 3.77 3.85 15.04
N GLY A 17 5.05 4.07 15.33
CA GLY A 17 6.07 3.03 15.24
C GLY A 17 7.48 3.57 15.42
N ASP A 18 8.42 2.69 15.75
CA ASP A 18 9.78 3.08 16.12
C ASP A 18 10.75 3.16 14.91
N ASP A 19 10.30 2.71 13.74
CA ASP A 19 11.09 2.67 12.49
C ASP A 19 10.51 3.63 11.45
N GLU A 20 10.86 4.90 11.60
CA GLU A 20 10.38 6.00 10.74
C GLU A 20 10.76 5.80 9.27
N GLU A 21 11.98 5.34 8.99
CA GLU A 21 12.47 5.16 7.64
C GLU A 21 11.68 4.08 6.90
N ARG A 22 11.44 2.93 7.54
CA ARG A 22 10.61 1.87 6.95
C ARG A 22 9.17 2.33 6.74
N ILE A 23 8.60 3.07 7.70
CA ILE A 23 7.23 3.61 7.56
C ILE A 23 7.14 4.54 6.35
N LYS A 24 8.08 5.49 6.20
CA LYS A 24 8.12 6.39 5.04
C LYS A 24 8.32 5.64 3.73
N LYS A 25 9.21 4.64 3.71
CA LYS A 25 9.46 3.81 2.53
C LYS A 25 8.21 3.07 2.08
N VAL A 26 7.48 2.45 3.02
CA VAL A 26 6.21 1.75 2.73
C VAL A 26 5.15 2.74 2.25
N ALA A 27 5.01 3.90 2.90
CA ALA A 27 4.05 4.92 2.48
C ALA A 27 4.30 5.42 1.06
N ASN A 28 5.56 5.68 0.69
CA ASN A 28 5.93 6.08 -0.67
C ASN A 28 5.63 4.99 -1.70
N TRP A 29 5.86 3.72 -1.36
CA TRP A 29 5.51 2.61 -2.25
C TRP A 29 4.01 2.49 -2.46
N VAL A 30 3.22 2.61 -1.39
CA VAL A 30 1.75 2.60 -1.45
C VAL A 30 1.23 3.77 -2.29
N ASP A 31 1.78 4.97 -2.11
CA ASP A 31 1.43 6.15 -2.92
C ASP A 31 1.62 5.90 -4.42
N GLY A 32 2.77 5.35 -4.80
CA GLY A 32 3.04 4.94 -6.18
C GLY A 32 2.02 3.93 -6.71
N ARG A 33 1.68 2.91 -5.92
CA ARG A 33 0.71 1.88 -6.31
C ARG A 33 -0.70 2.43 -6.51
N VAL A 34 -1.16 3.30 -5.61
CA VAL A 34 -2.47 3.95 -5.72
C VAL A 34 -2.51 4.87 -6.94
N SER A 35 -1.44 5.64 -7.20
CA SER A 35 -1.33 6.51 -8.37
C SER A 35 -1.37 5.72 -9.69
N GLU A 36 -0.64 4.61 -9.77
CA GLU A 36 -0.61 3.72 -10.92
C GLU A 36 -2.00 3.15 -11.23
N ILE A 37 -2.68 2.63 -10.20
CA ILE A 37 -4.00 2.01 -10.34
C ILE A 37 -5.06 3.05 -10.73
N SER A 38 -5.00 4.25 -10.14
CA SER A 38 -5.88 5.36 -10.50
C SER A 38 -5.73 5.73 -11.97
N LYS A 39 -4.50 5.86 -12.47
CA LYS A 39 -4.21 6.18 -13.88
C LYS A 39 -4.63 5.05 -14.82
N ARG A 40 -4.24 3.81 -14.53
CA ARG A 40 -4.51 2.63 -15.38
C ARG A 40 -5.99 2.35 -15.55
N ARG A 41 -6.79 2.53 -14.49
CA ARG A 41 -8.22 2.19 -14.47
C ARG A 41 -9.15 3.40 -14.67
N GLY A 42 -8.60 4.61 -14.87
CA GLY A 42 -9.38 5.84 -15.01
C GLY A 42 -10.21 6.18 -13.77
N ILE A 43 -9.74 5.79 -12.57
CA ILE A 43 -10.49 6.02 -11.33
C ILE A 43 -10.26 7.45 -10.86
N VAL A 44 -11.32 8.24 -10.88
CA VAL A 44 -11.31 9.65 -10.43
C VAL A 44 -11.48 9.77 -8.90
N SER A 45 -12.20 8.82 -8.28
CA SER A 45 -12.43 8.82 -6.83
C SER A 45 -11.21 8.31 -6.08
N THR A 46 -10.64 9.16 -5.21
CA THR A 46 -9.50 8.82 -4.36
C THR A 46 -9.78 7.60 -3.47
N LEU A 47 -10.97 7.52 -2.87
CA LEU A 47 -11.34 6.37 -2.02
C LEU A 47 -11.39 5.07 -2.83
N ASN A 48 -11.99 5.11 -4.02
CA ASN A 48 -12.05 3.92 -4.88
C ASN A 48 -10.65 3.50 -5.34
N ALA A 49 -9.77 4.46 -5.64
CA ALA A 49 -8.38 4.16 -5.97
C ALA A 49 -7.66 3.48 -4.80
N PHE A 50 -7.88 3.94 -3.57
CA PHE A 50 -7.36 3.30 -2.36
C PHE A 50 -7.87 1.88 -2.17
N VAL A 51 -9.20 1.67 -2.25
CA VAL A 51 -9.79 0.33 -2.09
C VAL A 51 -9.24 -0.61 -3.16
N MET A 52 -9.16 -0.18 -4.43
CA MET A 52 -8.60 -1.00 -5.50
C MET A 52 -7.12 -1.33 -5.28
N ALA A 53 -6.32 -0.38 -4.80
CA ALA A 53 -4.93 -0.64 -4.45
C ALA A 53 -4.79 -1.64 -3.31
N LEU A 54 -5.61 -1.52 -2.27
CA LEU A 54 -5.63 -2.47 -1.17
C LEU A 54 -6.03 -3.88 -1.64
N MET A 55 -7.02 -3.99 -2.54
CA MET A 55 -7.44 -5.26 -3.11
C MET A 55 -6.31 -5.93 -3.91
N GLU A 56 -5.61 -5.18 -4.79
CA GLU A 56 -4.49 -5.71 -5.56
C GLU A 56 -3.32 -6.15 -4.64
N ILE A 57 -2.94 -5.32 -3.66
CA ILE A 57 -1.85 -5.64 -2.72
C ILE A 57 -2.20 -6.88 -1.87
N ALA A 58 -3.46 -7.00 -1.43
CA ALA A 58 -3.90 -8.14 -0.64
C ALA A 58 -3.92 -9.43 -1.47
N ASP A 59 -4.33 -9.36 -2.74
CA ASP A 59 -4.34 -10.49 -3.66
C ASP A 59 -2.91 -11.00 -3.92
N GLU A 60 -1.99 -10.10 -4.27
CA GLU A 60 -0.56 -10.40 -4.44
C GLU A 60 0.03 -11.09 -3.18
N TYR A 61 -0.27 -10.57 -1.99
CA TYR A 61 0.17 -11.18 -0.74
C TYR A 61 -0.43 -12.58 -0.53
N MET A 62 -1.71 -12.78 -0.86
CA MET A 62 -2.36 -14.09 -0.74
C MET A 62 -1.76 -15.11 -1.71
N GLU A 63 -1.47 -14.73 -2.95
CA GLU A 63 -0.77 -15.57 -3.94
C GLU A 63 0.63 -15.95 -3.45
N MET A 64 1.45 -14.97 -3.02
CA MET A 64 2.78 -15.23 -2.47
C MET A 64 2.74 -16.20 -1.27
N ARG A 65 1.70 -16.15 -0.44
CA ARG A 65 1.52 -17.11 0.68
C ARG A 65 1.11 -18.49 0.21
N ARG A 66 0.37 -18.63 -0.89
CA ARG A 66 0.00 -19.92 -1.48
C ARG A 66 1.24 -20.59 -2.09
N ASP A 67 2.04 -19.86 -2.86
CA ASP A 67 3.24 -20.42 -3.52
C ASP A 67 4.31 -20.89 -2.53
N LYS A 68 4.49 -20.16 -1.42
CA LYS A 68 5.37 -20.57 -0.31
C LYS A 68 4.90 -21.84 0.40
N ARG A 69 3.61 -22.19 0.32
CA ARG A 69 3.08 -23.46 0.85
C ARG A 69 3.26 -24.62 -0.14
N VAL A 70 3.25 -24.35 -1.44
CA VAL A 70 3.45 -25.36 -2.49
C VAL A 70 4.92 -25.75 -2.62
N THR A 71 5.84 -24.79 -2.53
CA THR A 71 7.30 -25.03 -2.70
C THR A 71 7.97 -25.70 -1.48
N ARG A 72 7.23 -25.88 -0.37
CA ARG A 72 7.72 -26.56 0.85
C ARG A 72 7.29 -28.04 0.95
N ARG A 73 6.76 -28.63 -0.13
CA ARG A 73 6.44 -30.06 -0.22
C ARG A 73 7.36 -30.78 -1.20
#